data_AF-A0A7W2B019-F1
#
_entry.id   AF-A0A7W2B019-F1
#
_cell.length_a   1.000
_cell.length_b   1.000
_cell.length_c   1.000
_cell.angle_alpha   90.00
_cell.angle_beta   90.00
_cell.angle_gamma   90.00
#
_symmetry.space_group_name_H-M   'P 1'
#
loop_
_entity.id
_entity.type
_entity.pdbx_description
1 polymer ?
#
loop_
_entity_poly.entity_id
_entity_poly.type
_entity_poly.pdbx_seq_one_letter_code
_entity_poly.pdbx_strand_id
1 'polypeptide(L)'
;MAFSIETYAKEKTFFGPFFKYEKTDSIKIYAFRPLFYYKKNYDLKFSSLDIVYPVIGYSKDNQQTQFNALFRLVKYSSFTSYDSTVEKTFEIFPILDTTWGGNKEKNYFSLFPLFGSIKGKYSKEKINYFIFPLYMKTVKKNSYNTHFLWPFFSKTSGKYSTGFKIWPLYGYTKKVDNETLLTVKESKFYLWPFFTFKKDQTLGINLEENNYWPIYLSSNSELHSSRTWLWPFFNVYENKLTGQKTYNMPWPIIQYKSGANIKSKRFFPLYSYSKNKHVEKGFIVWPIYRYKNEILASEYFTTKSFLFFLYKEDKFYSIEKDEVIREFSSLWPIYSMDSDQDGYDFRIFAPIESFFSKNTKIREIWSPLWSVVRVKSNPSESSTSLLFNFINFETDKINQSSEFSINLLIPLVSNYSNKDSNEFNILGGFLGFKTGEDAKIRILYIPIKL
;
A
#
# COMPACT_ATOMS: atom_id res chain seq x y z
N MET A 1 -25.63 12.61 10.05
CA MET A 1 -25.02 12.23 11.34
C MET A 1 -24.28 13.46 11.82
N ALA A 2 -24.73 14.06 12.91
CA ALA A 2 -24.33 15.41 13.33
C ALA A 2 -22.83 15.48 13.68
N PHE A 3 -22.11 16.44 13.10
CA PHE A 3 -20.73 16.75 13.43
C PHE A 3 -20.68 17.29 14.86
N SER A 4 -20.21 16.47 15.80
CA SER A 4 -19.85 16.92 17.13
C SER A 4 -18.55 17.70 17.04
N ILE A 5 -18.60 18.94 17.51
CA ILE A 5 -17.49 19.87 17.68
C ILE A 5 -16.41 19.17 18.52
N GLU A 6 -15.31 18.74 17.89
CA GLU A 6 -14.16 18.15 18.59
C GLU A 6 -13.47 19.20 19.44
N THR A 7 -13.26 18.89 20.71
CA THR A 7 -12.46 19.65 21.66
C THR A 7 -10.99 19.59 21.22
N TYR A 8 -10.52 20.66 20.58
CA TYR A 8 -9.22 20.73 19.93
C TYR A 8 -8.06 20.62 20.94
N ALA A 9 -7.17 19.66 20.71
CA ALA A 9 -5.97 19.48 21.49
C ALA A 9 -4.78 20.13 20.79
N LYS A 10 -4.09 21.02 21.51
CA LYS A 10 -2.88 21.68 21.04
C LYS A 10 -1.76 20.65 20.81
N GLU A 11 -1.23 20.58 19.58
CA GLU A 11 -0.04 19.77 19.25
C GLU A 11 1.15 20.36 20.03
N LYS A 12 1.76 19.58 20.94
CA LYS A 12 2.97 20.00 21.64
C LYS A 12 4.19 19.30 21.05
N THR A 13 5.17 20.09 20.63
CA THR A 13 6.46 19.59 20.16
C THR A 13 7.58 19.98 21.12
N PHE A 14 8.54 19.09 21.32
CA PHE A 14 9.72 19.32 22.16
C PHE A 14 10.96 18.83 21.41
N PHE A 15 12.12 19.44 21.67
CA PHE A 15 13.34 19.14 20.92
C PHE A 15 13.13 19.31 19.41
N GLY A 16 12.67 20.51 19.01
CA GLY A 16 12.31 20.81 17.62
C GLY A 16 11.28 19.81 17.06
N PRO A 17 11.63 19.00 16.05
CA PRO A 17 10.68 18.11 15.40
C PRO A 17 10.58 16.73 16.06
N PHE A 18 11.50 16.39 16.96
CA PHE A 18 11.75 15.01 17.39
C PHE A 18 10.65 14.48 18.30
N PHE A 19 10.25 15.21 19.35
CA PHE A 19 9.17 14.78 20.21
C PHE A 19 7.84 15.42 19.81
N LYS A 20 6.80 14.59 19.68
CA LYS A 20 5.42 15.03 19.49
C LYS A 20 4.52 14.39 20.55
N TYR A 21 3.66 15.20 21.13
CA TYR A 21 2.54 14.77 21.95
C TYR A 21 1.25 15.45 21.51
N GLU A 22 0.23 14.65 21.27
CA GLU A 22 -1.11 15.11 20.88
C GLU A 22 -2.16 14.21 21.55
N LYS A 23 -3.19 14.80 22.15
CA LYS A 23 -4.24 14.06 22.83
C LYS A 23 -5.57 14.79 22.70
N THR A 24 -6.40 14.37 21.76
CA THR A 24 -7.83 14.72 21.68
C THR A 24 -8.67 13.63 22.36
N ASP A 25 -10.00 13.83 22.37
CA ASP A 25 -10.95 12.82 22.86
C ASP A 25 -10.96 11.55 21.99
N SER A 26 -10.78 11.71 20.68
CA SER A 26 -10.79 10.64 19.68
C SER A 26 -9.40 10.02 19.44
N ILE A 27 -8.31 10.79 19.57
CA ILE A 27 -6.97 10.39 19.12
C ILE A 27 -5.91 10.72 20.16
N LYS A 28 -4.94 9.81 20.31
CA LYS A 28 -3.74 9.98 21.14
C LYS A 28 -2.49 9.63 20.35
N ILE A 29 -1.55 10.55 20.23
CA ILE A 29 -0.29 10.38 19.50
C ILE A 29 0.90 10.71 20.41
N TYR A 30 1.90 9.84 20.37
CA TYR A 30 3.22 10.05 20.95
C TYR A 30 4.27 9.71 19.92
N ALA A 31 5.22 10.59 19.66
CA ALA A 31 6.32 10.28 18.75
C ALA A 31 7.66 10.75 19.31
N PHE A 32 8.68 9.93 19.09
CA PHE A 32 10.08 10.32 19.11
C PHE A 32 10.66 10.01 17.72
N ARG A 33 10.48 10.95 16.80
CA ARG A 33 10.76 10.77 15.38
C ARG A 33 12.27 10.61 15.12
N PRO A 34 12.68 9.87 14.08
CA PRO A 34 11.90 8.89 13.33
C PRO A 34 11.83 7.52 14.05
N LEU A 35 12.40 7.41 15.24
CA LEU A 35 12.65 6.14 15.93
C LEU A 35 11.40 5.46 16.47
N PHE A 36 10.42 6.23 16.94
CA PHE A 36 9.21 5.73 17.60
C PHE A 36 8.00 6.58 17.24
N TYR A 37 6.90 5.95 16.86
CA TYR A 37 5.62 6.61 16.59
C TYR A 37 4.47 5.73 17.08
N TYR A 38 3.72 6.21 18.05
CA TYR A 38 2.54 5.55 18.60
C TYR A 38 1.28 6.39 18.33
N LYS A 39 0.24 5.73 17.81
CA LYS A 39 -1.06 6.33 17.54
C LYS A 39 -2.15 5.42 18.08
N LYS A 40 -3.09 5.98 18.82
CA LYS A 40 -4.32 5.30 19.27
C LYS A 40 -5.52 6.14 18.85
N ASN A 41 -6.49 5.51 18.20
CA ASN A 41 -7.76 6.10 17.84
C ASN A 41 -8.87 5.32 18.58
N TYR A 42 -9.62 6.01 19.44
CA TYR A 42 -10.62 5.41 20.30
C TYR A 42 -11.90 5.02 19.53
N ASP A 43 -12.31 5.81 18.54
CA ASP A 43 -13.52 5.56 17.74
C ASP A 43 -13.39 4.31 16.89
N LEU A 44 -12.25 4.17 16.21
CA LEU A 44 -11.93 3.01 15.38
C LEU A 44 -11.41 1.82 16.19
N LYS A 45 -11.26 1.98 17.52
CA LYS A 45 -10.59 1.01 18.41
C LYS A 45 -9.26 0.52 17.84
N PHE A 46 -8.52 1.44 17.22
CA PHE A 46 -7.29 1.17 16.50
C PHE A 46 -6.09 1.67 17.30
N SER A 47 -5.02 0.89 17.32
CA SER A 47 -3.73 1.33 17.83
C SER A 47 -2.61 0.87 16.91
N SER A 48 -1.60 1.71 16.72
CA SER A 48 -0.38 1.35 16.03
C SER A 48 0.84 1.89 16.73
N LEU A 49 1.90 1.09 16.72
CA LEU A 49 3.23 1.42 17.17
C LEU A 49 4.21 1.14 16.04
N ASP A 50 4.93 2.15 15.59
CA ASP A 50 5.95 2.01 14.55
C ASP A 50 7.33 2.35 15.17
N ILE A 51 8.32 1.50 14.90
CA ILE A 51 9.72 1.70 15.31
C ILE A 51 10.55 1.81 14.04
N VAL A 52 11.18 2.97 13.82
CA VAL A 52 11.92 3.30 12.60
C VAL A 52 11.06 3.00 11.36
N TYR A 53 9.89 3.62 11.25
CA TYR A 53 8.93 3.30 10.18
C TYR A 53 9.58 3.40 8.78
N PRO A 54 9.41 2.41 7.88
CA PRO A 54 8.52 1.24 7.96
C PRO A 54 9.24 -0.08 8.36
N VAL A 55 10.38 -0.01 9.05
CA VAL A 55 11.20 -1.20 9.38
C VAL A 55 10.46 -2.13 10.33
N ILE A 56 9.93 -1.60 11.44
CA ILE A 56 9.15 -2.35 12.43
C ILE A 56 7.82 -1.64 12.67
N GLY A 57 6.73 -2.39 12.71
CA GLY A 57 5.40 -1.88 12.97
C GLY A 57 4.51 -2.91 13.64
N TYR A 58 3.73 -2.46 14.61
CA TYR A 58 2.69 -3.19 15.29
C TYR A 58 1.38 -2.43 15.10
N SER A 59 0.30 -3.14 14.81
CA SER A 59 -1.04 -2.55 14.74
C SER A 59 -2.07 -3.51 15.29
N LYS A 60 -3.10 -2.95 15.92
CA LYS A 60 -4.20 -3.71 16.49
C LYS A 60 -5.50 -2.96 16.26
N ASP A 61 -6.49 -3.65 15.72
CA ASP A 61 -7.88 -3.25 15.64
C ASP A 61 -8.78 -4.29 16.35
N ASN A 62 -10.10 -4.21 16.14
CA ASN A 62 -11.08 -5.10 16.77
C ASN A 62 -10.95 -6.57 16.36
N GLN A 63 -10.48 -6.85 15.15
CA GLN A 63 -10.48 -8.20 14.57
C GLN A 63 -9.06 -8.72 14.34
N GLN A 64 -8.07 -7.84 14.26
CA GLN A 64 -6.74 -8.17 13.83
C GLN A 64 -5.67 -7.51 14.70
N THR A 65 -4.67 -8.30 15.07
CA THR A 65 -3.37 -7.82 15.55
C THR A 65 -2.34 -8.19 14.50
N GLN A 66 -1.50 -7.25 14.10
CA GLN A 66 -0.41 -7.45 13.16
C GLN A 66 0.89 -6.91 13.75
N PHE A 67 1.98 -7.61 13.49
CA PHE A 67 3.34 -7.19 13.74
C PHE A 67 4.15 -7.48 12.48
N ASN A 68 4.96 -6.52 12.07
CA ASN A 68 5.87 -6.61 10.95
C ASN A 68 7.24 -6.10 11.39
N ALA A 69 8.31 -6.78 10.99
CA ALA A 69 9.68 -6.33 11.16
C ALA A 69 10.50 -6.59 9.90
N LEU A 70 11.63 -5.87 9.78
CA LEU A 70 12.57 -5.94 8.65
C LEU A 70 11.86 -5.76 7.30
N PHE A 71 11.12 -4.65 7.13
CA PHE A 71 10.35 -4.38 5.90
C PHE A 71 9.34 -5.49 5.55
N ARG A 72 8.68 -6.06 6.58
CA ARG A 72 7.72 -7.17 6.49
C ARG A 72 8.36 -8.53 6.13
N LEU A 73 9.66 -8.73 6.31
CA LEU A 73 10.27 -10.06 6.20
C LEU A 73 9.90 -10.97 7.38
N VAL A 74 9.71 -10.38 8.57
CA VAL A 74 9.16 -11.06 9.74
C VAL A 74 7.75 -10.54 9.97
N LYS A 75 6.76 -11.43 10.05
CA LYS A 75 5.37 -11.08 10.29
C LYS A 75 4.76 -11.96 11.35
N TYR A 76 3.95 -11.37 12.20
CA TYR A 76 3.02 -12.08 13.05
C TYR A 76 1.64 -11.47 12.85
N SER A 77 0.60 -12.29 12.73
CA SER A 77 -0.76 -11.81 12.68
C SER A 77 -1.67 -12.71 13.49
N SER A 78 -2.57 -12.12 14.26
CA SER A 78 -3.68 -12.80 14.92
C SER A 78 -4.97 -12.23 14.34
N PHE A 79 -5.79 -13.07 13.74
CA PHE A 79 -7.09 -12.68 13.18
C PHE A 79 -8.20 -13.46 13.90
N THR A 80 -9.25 -12.74 14.30
CA THR A 80 -10.44 -13.33 14.91
C THR A 80 -11.54 -13.33 13.86
N SER A 81 -12.00 -14.52 13.47
CA SER A 81 -13.13 -14.67 12.54
C SER A 81 -14.45 -14.22 13.17
N TYR A 82 -15.48 -14.03 12.34
CA TYR A 82 -16.85 -13.76 12.81
C TYR A 82 -17.37 -14.85 13.76
N ASP A 83 -16.97 -16.11 13.55
CA ASP A 83 -17.29 -17.24 14.43
C ASP A 83 -16.45 -17.28 15.72
N SER A 84 -15.78 -16.18 16.07
CA SER A 84 -14.89 -16.05 17.24
C SER A 84 -13.72 -17.05 17.27
N THR A 85 -13.38 -17.66 16.14
CA THR A 85 -12.19 -18.51 16.05
C THR A 85 -10.96 -17.66 15.79
N VAL A 86 -9.93 -17.84 16.61
CA VAL A 86 -8.66 -17.11 16.48
C VAL A 86 -7.71 -17.94 15.61
N GLU A 87 -7.19 -17.30 14.57
CA GLU A 87 -6.16 -17.81 13.68
C GLU A 87 -4.91 -16.95 13.81
N LYS A 88 -3.79 -17.57 14.20
CA LYS A 88 -2.49 -16.92 14.36
C LYS A 88 -1.55 -17.41 13.26
N THR A 89 -0.81 -16.51 12.66
CA THR A 89 0.20 -16.80 11.63
C THR A 89 1.51 -16.12 12.01
N PHE A 90 2.61 -16.84 11.84
CA PHE A 90 3.97 -16.34 12.00
C PHE A 90 4.80 -16.72 10.77
N GLU A 91 5.45 -15.72 10.17
CA GLU A 91 6.21 -15.85 8.93
C GLU A 91 7.58 -15.17 9.09
N ILE A 92 8.65 -15.85 8.69
CA ILE A 92 9.97 -15.29 8.44
C ILE A 92 10.29 -15.65 7.00
N PHE A 93 10.04 -14.75 6.05
CA PHE A 93 10.19 -15.06 4.63
C PHE A 93 11.66 -15.25 4.24
N PRO A 94 12.04 -16.32 3.50
CA PRO A 94 11.24 -17.48 3.09
C PRO A 94 11.40 -18.71 4.03
N ILE A 95 12.06 -18.57 5.16
CA ILE A 95 12.56 -19.64 6.04
C ILE A 95 11.46 -20.34 6.83
N LEU A 96 10.56 -19.59 7.49
CA LEU A 96 9.58 -20.15 8.42
C LEU A 96 8.18 -19.61 8.10
N ASP A 97 7.20 -20.49 8.11
CA ASP A 97 5.80 -20.13 7.89
C ASP A 97 4.90 -21.10 8.66
N THR A 98 4.17 -20.59 9.63
CA THR A 98 3.30 -21.40 10.48
C THR A 98 1.99 -20.68 10.76
N THR A 99 0.91 -21.44 10.74
CA THR A 99 -0.42 -20.99 11.14
C THR A 99 -0.97 -21.96 12.18
N TRP A 100 -1.54 -21.42 13.25
CA TRP A 100 -2.18 -22.19 14.32
C TRP A 100 -3.40 -21.46 14.87
N GLY A 101 -4.41 -22.20 15.30
CA GLY A 101 -5.65 -21.62 15.80
C GLY A 101 -6.69 -22.67 16.15
N GLY A 102 -7.92 -22.21 16.40
CA GLY A 102 -9.05 -23.06 16.77
C GLY A 102 -9.44 -24.07 15.67
N ASN A 103 -9.28 -23.70 14.40
CA ASN A 103 -9.52 -24.59 13.28
C ASN A 103 -8.27 -25.42 12.95
N LYS A 104 -8.22 -26.65 13.48
CA LYS A 104 -7.11 -27.60 13.25
C LYS A 104 -6.85 -27.91 11.77
N GLU A 105 -7.85 -27.82 10.90
CA GLU A 105 -7.67 -28.10 9.48
C GLU A 105 -6.76 -27.08 8.81
N LYS A 106 -6.77 -25.84 9.29
CA LYS A 106 -5.93 -24.76 8.78
C LYS A 106 -4.53 -24.74 9.39
N ASN A 107 -4.31 -25.44 10.50
CA ASN A 107 -3.02 -25.42 11.18
C ASN A 107 -1.94 -26.10 10.32
N TYR A 108 -0.77 -25.47 10.21
CA TYR A 108 0.39 -26.00 9.49
C TYR A 108 1.71 -25.39 9.96
N PHE A 109 2.81 -26.04 9.61
CA PHE A 109 4.18 -25.62 9.92
C PHE A 109 5.09 -25.92 8.74
N SER A 110 5.95 -24.96 8.40
CA SER A 110 6.85 -25.03 7.26
C SER A 110 8.19 -24.38 7.60
N LEU A 111 9.27 -25.17 7.58
CA LEU A 111 10.65 -24.73 7.73
C LEU A 111 11.40 -24.99 6.43
N PHE A 112 11.44 -23.99 5.56
CA PHE A 112 12.02 -24.10 4.23
C PHE A 112 13.55 -23.91 4.29
N PRO A 113 14.35 -24.73 3.57
CA PRO A 113 13.94 -25.81 2.66
C PRO A 113 13.83 -27.20 3.33
N LEU A 114 13.98 -27.32 4.64
CA LEU A 114 14.18 -28.60 5.32
C LEU A 114 12.95 -29.51 5.33
N PHE A 115 11.81 -29.05 5.84
CA PHE A 115 10.57 -29.81 5.79
C PHE A 115 9.39 -28.92 6.15
N GLY A 116 8.22 -29.27 5.63
CA GLY A 116 7.03 -28.48 5.92
C GLY A 116 5.78 -29.03 5.27
N SER A 117 4.66 -28.66 5.86
CA SER A 117 3.34 -28.72 5.25
C SER A 117 2.81 -27.30 5.17
N ILE A 118 2.44 -26.81 3.99
CA ILE A 118 1.75 -25.54 3.79
C ILE A 118 0.33 -25.88 3.35
N LYS A 119 -0.68 -25.18 3.90
CA LYS A 119 -2.09 -25.40 3.54
C LYS A 119 -2.73 -24.14 2.97
N GLY A 120 -3.59 -24.30 1.97
CA GLY A 120 -4.38 -23.20 1.40
C GLY A 120 -3.58 -22.08 0.72
N LYS A 121 -2.29 -22.28 0.42
CA LYS A 121 -1.43 -21.31 -0.29
C LYS A 121 -1.10 -21.77 -1.71
N TYR A 122 -0.70 -20.82 -2.56
CA TYR A 122 -0.24 -21.07 -3.95
C TYR A 122 -1.23 -21.85 -4.82
N SER A 123 -2.54 -21.65 -4.60
CA SER A 123 -3.63 -22.35 -5.28
C SER A 123 -3.60 -23.88 -5.12
N LYS A 124 -3.01 -24.36 -4.02
CA LYS A 124 -2.99 -25.75 -3.57
C LYS A 124 -3.72 -25.88 -2.25
N GLU A 125 -4.32 -27.04 -2.02
CA GLU A 125 -4.92 -27.37 -0.72
C GLU A 125 -3.84 -27.71 0.29
N LYS A 126 -2.84 -28.50 -0.14
CA LYS A 126 -1.70 -28.91 0.69
C LYS A 126 -0.43 -29.03 -0.14
N ILE A 127 0.68 -28.57 0.41
CA ILE A 127 2.04 -28.73 -0.12
C ILE A 127 2.88 -29.32 1.00
N ASN A 128 3.39 -30.53 0.81
CA ASN A 128 4.37 -31.12 1.70
C ASN A 128 5.72 -31.13 0.99
N TYR A 129 6.81 -30.90 1.69
CA TYR A 129 8.14 -31.05 1.15
C TYR A 129 9.09 -31.57 2.21
N PHE A 130 10.17 -32.17 1.75
CA PHE A 130 11.25 -32.68 2.57
C PHE A 130 12.55 -32.45 1.80
N ILE A 131 13.47 -31.71 2.41
CA ILE A 131 14.76 -31.27 1.88
C ILE A 131 14.57 -30.72 0.46
N PHE A 132 13.79 -29.66 0.32
CA PHE A 132 13.56 -29.03 -0.97
C PHE A 132 14.92 -28.65 -1.63
N PRO A 133 15.14 -28.96 -2.91
CA PRO A 133 14.16 -29.43 -3.91
C PRO A 133 14.00 -30.96 -4.03
N LEU A 134 14.60 -31.77 -3.17
CA LEU A 134 14.67 -33.23 -3.31
C LEU A 134 13.30 -33.90 -3.36
N TYR A 135 12.38 -33.53 -2.46
CA TYR A 135 11.03 -34.08 -2.43
C TYR A 135 9.97 -32.99 -2.17
N MET A 136 8.92 -33.00 -2.98
CA MET A 136 7.73 -32.17 -2.77
C MET A 136 6.47 -32.87 -3.27
N LYS A 137 5.40 -32.88 -2.48
CA LYS A 137 4.09 -33.40 -2.83
C LYS A 137 3.04 -32.30 -2.73
N THR A 138 2.33 -32.03 -3.82
CA THR A 138 1.21 -31.07 -3.84
C THR A 138 -0.12 -31.78 -4.02
N VAL A 139 -1.16 -31.24 -3.38
CA VAL A 139 -2.53 -31.74 -3.42
C VAL A 139 -3.46 -30.63 -3.90
N LYS A 140 -4.33 -30.97 -4.85
CA LYS A 140 -5.41 -30.11 -5.33
C LYS A 140 -6.59 -30.98 -5.76
N LYS A 141 -7.70 -30.94 -5.02
CA LYS A 141 -8.84 -31.84 -5.18
C LYS A 141 -8.34 -33.30 -5.19
N ASN A 142 -8.84 -34.12 -6.11
CA ASN A 142 -8.45 -35.53 -6.25
C ASN A 142 -7.16 -35.75 -7.07
N SER A 143 -6.25 -34.78 -7.10
CA SER A 143 -4.99 -34.85 -7.85
C SER A 143 -3.79 -34.65 -6.93
N TYR A 144 -2.89 -35.63 -6.94
CA TYR A 144 -1.65 -35.67 -6.17
C TYR A 144 -0.47 -35.57 -7.12
N ASN A 145 0.38 -34.56 -6.96
CA ASN A 145 1.59 -34.41 -7.77
C ASN A 145 2.83 -34.52 -6.89
N THR A 146 3.62 -35.56 -7.11
CA THR A 146 4.86 -35.83 -6.38
C THR A 146 6.03 -35.43 -7.25
N HIS A 147 6.94 -34.63 -6.72
CA HIS A 147 8.14 -34.15 -7.37
C HIS A 147 9.36 -34.78 -6.70
N PHE A 148 10.32 -35.15 -7.52
CA PHE A 148 11.66 -35.55 -7.11
C PHE A 148 12.66 -34.64 -7.82
N LEU A 149 13.60 -34.06 -7.06
CA LEU A 149 14.53 -33.03 -7.58
C LEU A 149 13.78 -31.95 -8.37
N TRP A 150 12.87 -31.24 -7.70
CA TRP A 150 12.08 -30.19 -8.34
C TRP A 150 12.98 -29.17 -9.05
N PRO A 151 12.69 -28.78 -10.31
CA PRO A 151 11.49 -29.08 -11.09
C PRO A 151 11.61 -30.29 -12.05
N PHE A 152 12.73 -31.02 -12.03
CA PHE A 152 13.10 -31.98 -13.08
C PHE A 152 12.15 -33.18 -13.18
N PHE A 153 11.86 -33.87 -12.08
CA PHE A 153 11.01 -35.06 -12.11
C PHE A 153 9.70 -34.83 -11.38
N SER A 154 8.59 -35.28 -11.98
CA SER A 154 7.32 -35.33 -11.28
C SER A 154 6.40 -36.44 -11.79
N LYS A 155 5.56 -36.96 -10.90
CA LYS A 155 4.52 -37.93 -11.17
C LYS A 155 3.20 -37.42 -10.62
N THR A 156 2.22 -37.27 -11.49
CA THR A 156 0.84 -36.93 -11.14
C THR A 156 0.00 -38.19 -11.08
N SER A 157 -0.71 -38.37 -9.99
CA SER A 157 -1.60 -39.51 -9.72
C SER A 157 -2.86 -39.02 -9.03
N GLY A 158 -4.00 -39.61 -9.32
CA GLY A 158 -5.29 -39.26 -8.73
C GLY A 158 -6.41 -40.05 -9.39
N LYS A 159 -7.59 -40.09 -8.79
CA LYS A 159 -8.73 -40.91 -9.26
C LYS A 159 -9.04 -40.66 -10.75
N TYR A 160 -8.86 -39.42 -11.20
CA TYR A 160 -9.16 -38.99 -12.56
C TYR A 160 -8.00 -38.20 -13.21
N SER A 161 -6.78 -38.30 -12.67
CA SER A 161 -5.64 -37.54 -13.20
C SER A 161 -4.36 -38.35 -13.18
N THR A 162 -3.67 -38.43 -14.31
CA THR A 162 -2.40 -39.15 -14.44
C THR A 162 -1.41 -38.31 -15.23
N GLY A 163 -0.12 -38.49 -15.00
CA GLY A 163 0.91 -37.77 -15.75
C GLY A 163 2.30 -37.98 -15.19
N PHE A 164 3.30 -37.62 -15.99
CA PHE A 164 4.67 -37.53 -15.53
C PHE A 164 5.41 -36.40 -16.26
N LYS A 165 6.50 -35.93 -15.68
CA LYS A 165 7.40 -34.94 -16.30
C LYS A 165 8.85 -35.28 -16.02
N ILE A 166 9.65 -35.09 -17.05
CA ILE A 166 11.11 -35.04 -17.06
C ILE A 166 11.45 -33.70 -17.71
N TRP A 167 11.33 -32.63 -16.92
CA TRP A 167 11.60 -31.28 -17.40
C TRP A 167 13.11 -31.08 -17.62
N PRO A 168 13.55 -30.38 -18.69
CA PRO A 168 12.75 -29.73 -19.73
C PRO A 168 12.40 -30.63 -20.93
N LEU A 169 12.81 -31.89 -20.94
CA LEU A 169 12.75 -32.75 -22.13
C LEU A 169 11.33 -33.14 -22.55
N TYR A 170 10.54 -33.68 -21.62
CA TYR A 170 9.20 -34.18 -21.92
C TYR A 170 8.30 -34.18 -20.69
N GLY A 171 7.01 -34.01 -20.90
CA GLY A 171 6.04 -34.34 -19.89
C GLY A 171 4.64 -34.35 -20.43
N TYR A 172 3.78 -35.12 -19.79
CA TYR A 172 2.35 -35.11 -20.07
C TYR A 172 1.52 -35.13 -18.79
N THR A 173 0.30 -34.65 -18.90
CA THR A 173 -0.72 -34.80 -17.88
C THR A 173 -2.07 -34.95 -18.57
N LYS A 174 -2.84 -35.95 -18.12
CA LYS A 174 -4.16 -36.29 -18.61
C LYS A 174 -5.13 -36.26 -17.45
N LYS A 175 -6.30 -35.68 -17.68
CA LYS A 175 -7.43 -35.69 -16.75
C LYS A 175 -8.67 -36.23 -17.45
N VAL A 176 -9.35 -37.12 -16.76
CA VAL A 176 -10.54 -37.82 -17.23
C VAL A 176 -11.77 -37.29 -16.48
N ASP A 177 -12.92 -37.34 -17.12
CA ASP A 177 -14.19 -36.97 -16.51
C ASP A 177 -14.65 -38.01 -15.47
N ASN A 178 -15.46 -37.58 -14.50
CA ASN A 178 -15.92 -38.46 -13.44
C ASN A 178 -17.01 -39.44 -13.91
N GLU A 179 -17.86 -39.04 -14.86
CA GLU A 179 -19.05 -39.77 -15.27
C GLU A 179 -18.83 -40.51 -16.60
N THR A 180 -18.32 -39.80 -17.60
CA THR A 180 -18.17 -40.33 -18.96
C THR A 180 -16.86 -41.09 -19.17
N LEU A 181 -15.90 -40.97 -18.24
CA LEU A 181 -14.53 -41.48 -18.36
C LEU A 181 -13.79 -41.03 -19.63
N LEU A 182 -14.27 -39.97 -20.30
CA LEU A 182 -13.62 -39.36 -21.44
C LEU A 182 -12.55 -38.37 -21.01
N THR A 183 -11.57 -38.12 -21.88
CA THR A 183 -10.47 -37.22 -21.58
C THR A 183 -10.94 -35.77 -21.66
N VAL A 184 -10.99 -35.09 -20.53
CA VAL A 184 -11.42 -33.69 -20.47
C VAL A 184 -10.26 -32.70 -20.48
N LYS A 185 -9.09 -33.08 -19.96
CA LYS A 185 -7.89 -32.23 -20.04
C LYS A 185 -6.68 -33.02 -20.45
N GLU A 186 -5.87 -32.42 -21.30
CA GLU A 186 -4.59 -32.94 -21.74
C GLU A 186 -3.59 -31.81 -21.82
N SER A 187 -2.36 -32.08 -21.41
CA SER A 187 -1.23 -31.15 -21.51
C SER A 187 0.02 -31.96 -21.79
N LYS A 188 0.79 -31.56 -22.81
CA LYS A 188 2.04 -32.18 -23.22
C LYS A 188 3.07 -31.12 -23.55
N PHE A 189 4.34 -31.41 -23.33
CA PHE A 189 5.42 -30.60 -23.85
C PHE A 189 6.58 -31.48 -24.32
N TYR A 190 7.32 -30.98 -25.30
CA TYR A 190 8.57 -31.54 -25.79
C TYR A 190 9.60 -30.40 -25.83
N LEU A 191 10.80 -30.62 -25.28
CA LEU A 191 11.87 -29.63 -25.24
C LEU A 191 11.37 -28.26 -24.79
N TRP A 192 10.86 -28.19 -23.56
CA TRP A 192 10.35 -26.95 -23.01
C TRP A 192 11.40 -25.82 -23.08
N PRO A 193 11.04 -24.59 -23.52
CA PRO A 193 9.69 -24.10 -23.80
C PRO A 193 9.23 -24.23 -25.27
N PHE A 194 10.00 -24.88 -26.14
CA PHE A 194 9.82 -24.81 -27.60
C PHE A 194 8.49 -25.41 -28.06
N PHE A 195 8.09 -26.59 -27.56
CA PHE A 195 6.86 -27.24 -27.98
C PHE A 195 5.96 -27.55 -26.79
N THR A 196 4.76 -26.93 -26.74
CA THR A 196 3.75 -27.27 -25.74
C THR A 196 2.37 -27.33 -26.35
N PHE A 197 1.58 -28.30 -25.91
CA PHE A 197 0.23 -28.56 -26.38
C PHE A 197 -0.69 -28.70 -25.18
N LYS A 198 -1.82 -28.00 -25.19
CA LYS A 198 -2.85 -28.17 -24.17
C LYS A 198 -4.23 -28.25 -24.79
N LYS A 199 -5.08 -29.09 -24.21
CA LYS A 199 -6.48 -29.24 -24.57
C LYS A 199 -7.31 -29.34 -23.30
N ASP A 200 -8.39 -28.59 -23.22
CA ASP A 200 -9.32 -28.59 -22.08
C ASP A 200 -10.76 -28.49 -22.58
N GLN A 201 -11.41 -29.65 -22.65
CA GLN A 201 -12.79 -29.84 -23.10
C GLN A 201 -13.78 -29.83 -21.94
N THR A 202 -13.43 -29.21 -20.81
CA THR A 202 -14.42 -28.98 -19.75
C THR A 202 -15.54 -28.10 -20.30
N LEU A 203 -16.80 -28.44 -19.99
CA LEU A 203 -18.01 -27.70 -20.39
C LEU A 203 -17.82 -26.18 -20.26
N GLY A 204 -18.11 -25.44 -21.32
CA GLY A 204 -18.05 -23.98 -21.37
C GLY A 204 -16.64 -23.38 -21.55
N ILE A 205 -15.60 -24.20 -21.70
CA ILE A 205 -14.22 -23.74 -21.92
C ILE A 205 -13.75 -24.09 -23.33
N ASN A 206 -13.73 -25.39 -23.68
CA ASN A 206 -13.26 -25.91 -24.98
C ASN A 206 -11.97 -25.23 -25.49
N LEU A 207 -10.93 -25.25 -24.66
CA LEU A 207 -9.63 -24.63 -24.93
C LEU A 207 -8.70 -25.58 -25.68
N GLU A 208 -8.02 -25.05 -26.70
CA GLU A 208 -6.90 -25.67 -27.39
C GLU A 208 -5.74 -24.66 -27.49
N GLU A 209 -4.54 -25.06 -27.06
CA GLU A 209 -3.32 -24.27 -27.11
C GLU A 209 -2.20 -25.02 -27.80
N ASN A 210 -1.55 -24.38 -28.76
CA ASN A 210 -0.35 -24.90 -29.43
C ASN A 210 0.73 -23.82 -29.38
N ASN A 211 1.84 -24.11 -28.69
CA ASN A 211 2.95 -23.18 -28.57
C ASN A 211 4.20 -23.77 -29.22
N TYR A 212 4.73 -23.02 -30.17
CA TYR A 212 5.98 -23.21 -30.89
C TYR A 212 6.88 -22.00 -30.59
N TRP A 213 7.34 -21.91 -29.35
CA TRP A 213 8.11 -20.76 -28.88
C TRP A 213 9.48 -20.70 -29.60
N PRO A 214 10.02 -19.51 -29.94
CA PRO A 214 9.42 -18.17 -29.82
C PRO A 214 8.59 -17.74 -31.04
N ILE A 215 8.45 -18.61 -32.04
CA ILE A 215 7.98 -18.24 -33.38
C ILE A 215 6.46 -18.04 -33.40
N TYR A 216 5.69 -18.97 -32.83
CA TYR A 216 4.24 -18.96 -32.92
C TYR A 216 3.57 -19.53 -31.67
N LEU A 217 2.56 -18.84 -31.14
CA LEU A 217 1.73 -19.34 -30.05
C LEU A 217 0.26 -19.12 -30.41
N SER A 218 -0.57 -20.14 -30.24
CA SER A 218 -2.01 -20.06 -30.42
C SER A 218 -2.76 -20.61 -29.21
N SER A 219 -3.86 -19.96 -28.87
CA SER A 219 -4.77 -20.34 -27.79
C SER A 219 -6.18 -19.97 -28.23
N ASN A 220 -7.07 -20.93 -28.37
CA ASN A 220 -8.46 -20.71 -28.78
C ASN A 220 -9.40 -21.45 -27.85
N SER A 221 -10.43 -20.78 -27.36
CA SER A 221 -11.45 -21.32 -26.47
C SER A 221 -12.81 -20.69 -26.78
N GLU A 222 -13.87 -21.12 -26.10
CA GLU A 222 -15.16 -20.41 -26.16
C GLU A 222 -15.08 -19.01 -25.55
N LEU A 223 -14.15 -18.79 -24.60
CA LEU A 223 -14.03 -17.56 -23.83
C LEU A 223 -13.10 -16.53 -24.51
N HIS A 224 -12.06 -16.99 -25.21
CA HIS A 224 -11.04 -16.14 -25.81
C HIS A 224 -10.37 -16.77 -27.03
N SER A 225 -9.67 -15.96 -27.82
CA SER A 225 -8.79 -16.38 -28.90
C SER A 225 -7.53 -15.52 -28.87
N SER A 226 -6.36 -16.13 -29.05
CA SER A 226 -5.09 -15.43 -29.13
C SER A 226 -4.13 -16.09 -30.09
N ARG A 227 -3.43 -15.25 -30.85
CA ARG A 227 -2.35 -15.64 -31.75
C ARG A 227 -1.17 -14.70 -31.53
N THR A 228 0.01 -15.27 -31.34
CA THR A 228 1.26 -14.54 -31.17
C THR A 228 2.25 -15.01 -32.22
N TRP A 229 2.93 -14.07 -32.85
CA TRP A 229 4.04 -14.30 -33.77
C TRP A 229 5.25 -13.58 -33.22
N LEU A 230 6.42 -14.24 -33.31
CA LEU A 230 7.70 -13.68 -32.87
C LEU A 230 7.58 -13.07 -31.46
N TRP A 231 7.30 -13.93 -30.48
CA TRP A 231 7.10 -13.49 -29.11
C TRP A 231 8.28 -12.61 -28.65
N PRO A 232 8.03 -11.45 -28.00
CA PRO A 232 6.75 -10.93 -27.53
C PRO A 232 6.09 -9.89 -28.47
N PHE A 233 6.58 -9.73 -29.69
CA PHE A 233 6.33 -8.52 -30.49
C PHE A 233 4.91 -8.44 -31.06
N PHE A 234 4.43 -9.49 -31.73
CA PHE A 234 3.17 -9.44 -32.46
C PHE A 234 2.14 -10.34 -31.81
N ASN A 235 1.07 -9.76 -31.26
CA ASN A 235 0.00 -10.54 -30.63
C ASN A 235 -1.36 -9.94 -30.95
N VAL A 236 -2.29 -10.81 -31.34
CA VAL A 236 -3.72 -10.52 -31.44
C VAL A 236 -4.42 -11.32 -30.36
N TYR A 237 -5.21 -10.65 -29.54
CA TYR A 237 -5.99 -11.25 -28.47
C TYR A 237 -7.43 -10.75 -28.56
N GLU A 238 -8.38 -11.67 -28.46
CA GLU A 238 -9.81 -11.42 -28.45
C GLU A 238 -10.44 -12.11 -27.25
N ASN A 239 -11.16 -11.36 -26.43
CA ASN A 239 -12.06 -11.90 -25.43
C ASN A 239 -13.45 -11.99 -26.05
N LYS A 240 -13.94 -13.20 -26.28
CA LYS A 240 -15.21 -13.47 -26.96
C LYS A 240 -16.42 -13.07 -26.11
N LEU A 241 -16.31 -13.15 -24.79
CA LEU A 241 -17.38 -12.76 -23.86
C LEU A 241 -17.64 -11.25 -23.83
N THR A 242 -16.58 -10.44 -23.93
CA THR A 242 -16.68 -8.98 -23.83
C THR A 242 -16.56 -8.26 -25.17
N GLY A 243 -16.31 -9.00 -26.25
CA GLY A 243 -15.98 -8.46 -27.58
C GLY A 243 -14.69 -7.64 -27.61
N GLN A 244 -13.84 -7.77 -26.59
CA GLN A 244 -12.64 -6.96 -26.45
C GLN A 244 -11.50 -7.51 -27.31
N LYS A 245 -10.96 -6.69 -28.21
CA LYS A 245 -9.81 -6.99 -29.06
C LYS A 245 -8.57 -6.20 -28.63
N THR A 246 -7.41 -6.83 -28.69
CA THR A 246 -6.10 -6.24 -28.39
C THR A 246 -5.12 -6.64 -29.48
N TYR A 247 -4.40 -5.66 -30.01
CA TYR A 247 -3.37 -5.81 -31.02
C TYR A 247 -2.08 -5.22 -30.46
N ASN A 248 -1.01 -6.00 -30.52
CA ASN A 248 0.34 -5.65 -30.09
C ASN A 248 1.23 -5.74 -31.34
N MET A 249 1.84 -4.63 -31.80
CA MET A 249 2.44 -4.58 -33.14
C MET A 249 3.48 -3.45 -33.35
N PRO A 250 4.74 -3.55 -32.92
CA PRO A 250 5.34 -4.51 -32.00
C PRO A 250 5.23 -4.03 -30.55
N TRP A 251 5.01 -4.95 -29.61
CA TRP A 251 5.08 -4.64 -28.18
C TRP A 251 6.53 -4.36 -27.73
N PRO A 252 6.79 -3.39 -26.82
CA PRO A 252 5.84 -2.51 -26.13
C PRO A 252 5.53 -1.19 -26.86
N ILE A 253 6.05 -1.01 -28.08
CA ILE A 253 5.99 0.25 -28.84
C ILE A 253 4.55 0.57 -29.23
N ILE A 254 3.87 -0.32 -29.96
CA ILE A 254 2.50 -0.08 -30.44
C ILE A 254 1.54 -1.09 -29.81
N GLN A 255 0.48 -0.57 -29.21
CA GLN A 255 -0.65 -1.37 -28.74
C GLN A 255 -1.97 -0.65 -29.03
N TYR A 256 -2.92 -1.40 -29.58
CA TYR A 256 -4.29 -0.97 -29.77
C TYR A 256 -5.24 -1.92 -29.05
N LYS A 257 -6.19 -1.37 -28.30
CA LYS A 257 -7.19 -2.15 -27.58
C LYS A 257 -8.57 -1.52 -27.74
N SER A 258 -9.55 -2.32 -28.12
CA SER A 258 -10.94 -1.91 -28.29
C SER A 258 -11.88 -2.93 -27.66
N GLY A 259 -13.05 -2.49 -27.19
CA GLY A 259 -14.08 -3.33 -26.59
C GLY A 259 -15.18 -2.46 -25.96
N ALA A 260 -16.26 -3.07 -25.50
CA ALA A 260 -17.42 -2.35 -24.96
C ALA A 260 -17.05 -1.38 -23.81
N ASN A 261 -16.19 -1.84 -22.89
CA ASN A 261 -15.82 -1.10 -21.68
C ASN A 261 -14.35 -0.68 -21.64
N ILE A 262 -13.63 -0.73 -22.78
CA ILE A 262 -12.22 -0.37 -22.81
C ILE A 262 -11.76 0.13 -24.18
N LYS A 263 -11.05 1.26 -24.17
CA LYS A 263 -10.35 1.80 -25.33
C LYS A 263 -8.92 2.13 -24.92
N SER A 264 -7.93 1.69 -25.68
CA SER A 264 -6.54 2.06 -25.45
C SER A 264 -5.76 2.18 -26.75
N LYS A 265 -4.91 3.20 -26.81
CA LYS A 265 -3.94 3.42 -27.88
C LYS A 265 -2.60 3.71 -27.22
N ARG A 266 -1.54 3.03 -27.64
CA ARG A 266 -0.18 3.28 -27.17
C ARG A 266 0.77 3.34 -28.35
N PHE A 267 1.62 4.34 -28.31
CA PHE A 267 2.80 4.51 -29.13
C PHE A 267 3.95 4.96 -28.22
N PHE A 268 4.60 4.01 -27.55
CA PHE A 268 5.68 4.29 -26.61
C PHE A 268 6.96 4.71 -27.35
N PRO A 269 7.70 5.72 -26.86
CA PRO A 269 7.48 6.50 -25.63
C PRO A 269 6.61 7.75 -25.83
N LEU A 270 6.11 8.05 -27.03
CA LEU A 270 5.51 9.34 -27.35
C LEU A 270 4.09 9.55 -26.79
N TYR A 271 3.25 8.51 -26.77
CA TYR A 271 1.86 8.64 -26.38
C TYR A 271 1.29 7.34 -25.80
N SER A 272 0.45 7.47 -24.79
CA SER A 272 -0.44 6.39 -24.38
C SER A 272 -1.74 6.96 -23.84
N TYR A 273 -2.82 6.27 -24.16
CA TYR A 273 -4.16 6.53 -23.68
C TYR A 273 -4.84 5.21 -23.36
N SER A 274 -5.52 5.12 -22.23
CA SER A 274 -6.30 3.95 -21.84
C SER A 274 -7.46 4.40 -20.96
N LYS A 275 -8.68 4.07 -21.36
CA LYS A 275 -9.90 4.34 -20.61
C LYS A 275 -10.71 3.07 -20.48
N ASN A 276 -11.14 2.78 -19.25
CA ASN A 276 -12.14 1.77 -18.94
C ASN A 276 -13.23 2.38 -18.04
N LYS A 277 -14.15 1.56 -17.53
CA LYS A 277 -15.28 2.03 -16.69
C LYS A 277 -14.86 2.83 -15.45
N HIS A 278 -13.71 2.51 -14.85
CA HIS A 278 -13.29 3.07 -13.55
C HIS A 278 -12.00 3.88 -13.62
N VAL A 279 -11.22 3.74 -14.69
CA VAL A 279 -9.87 4.29 -14.78
C VAL A 279 -9.61 4.84 -16.17
N GLU A 280 -9.14 6.07 -16.23
CA GLU A 280 -8.61 6.72 -17.42
C GLU A 280 -7.17 7.14 -17.16
N LYS A 281 -6.23 6.76 -18.01
CA LYS A 281 -4.81 7.04 -17.79
C LYS A 281 -4.02 7.14 -19.08
N GLY A 282 -2.93 7.86 -19.04
CA GLY A 282 -2.08 8.03 -20.20
C GLY A 282 -0.77 8.74 -19.90
N PHE A 283 -0.01 8.95 -20.96
CA PHE A 283 1.18 9.79 -20.95
C PHE A 283 1.36 10.50 -22.30
N ILE A 284 2.04 11.62 -22.25
CA ILE A 284 2.54 12.37 -23.40
C ILE A 284 4.05 12.49 -23.21
N VAL A 285 4.80 11.98 -24.18
CA VAL A 285 6.28 11.90 -24.20
C VAL A 285 6.82 11.36 -22.87
N TRP A 286 6.70 10.07 -22.64
CA TRP A 286 7.19 9.44 -21.42
C TRP A 286 8.69 9.75 -21.18
N PRO A 287 9.12 10.13 -19.97
CA PRO A 287 8.37 10.24 -18.72
C PRO A 287 7.84 11.66 -18.40
N ILE A 288 7.82 12.58 -19.38
CA ILE A 288 7.54 14.01 -19.21
C ILE A 288 6.17 14.25 -18.59
N TYR A 289 5.07 13.79 -19.18
CA TYR A 289 3.74 14.00 -18.59
C TYR A 289 2.96 12.71 -18.49
N ARG A 290 2.40 12.45 -17.31
CA ARG A 290 1.52 11.29 -17.07
C ARG A 290 0.31 11.75 -16.27
N TYR A 291 -0.82 11.12 -16.54
CA TYR A 291 -2.05 11.35 -15.80
C TYR A 291 -2.78 10.03 -15.55
N LYS A 292 -3.59 10.02 -14.48
CA LYS A 292 -4.40 8.90 -14.07
C LYS A 292 -5.62 9.41 -13.30
N ASN A 293 -6.79 9.08 -13.79
CA ASN A 293 -8.08 9.40 -13.20
C ASN A 293 -8.73 8.08 -12.80
N GLU A 294 -9.23 7.97 -11.58
CA GLU A 294 -9.83 6.76 -11.03
C GLU A 294 -11.16 7.09 -10.33
N ILE A 295 -12.17 6.25 -10.52
CA ILE A 295 -13.44 6.31 -9.81
C ILE A 295 -13.44 5.19 -8.77
N LEU A 296 -13.55 5.54 -7.49
CA LEU A 296 -13.58 4.63 -6.35
C LEU A 296 -14.85 4.89 -5.54
N ALA A 297 -15.86 4.04 -5.68
CA ALA A 297 -17.18 4.22 -5.05
C ALA A 297 -17.77 5.61 -5.35
N SER A 298 -17.93 6.48 -4.35
CA SER A 298 -18.41 7.87 -4.49
C SER A 298 -17.30 8.92 -4.58
N GLU A 299 -16.05 8.50 -4.82
CA GLU A 299 -14.90 9.39 -4.94
C GLU A 299 -14.25 9.32 -6.34
N TYR A 300 -13.73 10.46 -6.79
CA TYR A 300 -12.95 10.60 -8.01
C TYR A 300 -11.52 11.06 -7.67
N PHE A 301 -10.53 10.29 -8.10
CA PHE A 301 -9.12 10.49 -7.78
C PHE A 301 -8.31 10.79 -9.04
N THR A 302 -7.66 11.95 -9.09
CA THR A 302 -6.83 12.37 -10.23
C THR A 302 -5.38 12.53 -9.80
N THR A 303 -4.47 11.82 -10.46
CA THR A 303 -3.02 12.00 -10.33
C THR A 303 -2.46 12.56 -11.63
N LYS A 304 -1.66 13.62 -11.54
CA LYS A 304 -0.77 14.08 -12.60
C LYS A 304 0.67 14.05 -12.12
N SER A 305 1.59 13.71 -13.00
CA SER A 305 3.01 13.76 -12.70
C SER A 305 3.79 14.29 -13.89
N PHE A 306 4.76 15.16 -13.61
CA PHE A 306 5.74 15.65 -14.56
C PHE A 306 7.13 15.08 -14.25
N LEU A 307 7.85 14.62 -15.27
CA LEU A 307 9.15 13.96 -15.15
C LEU A 307 9.17 12.92 -14.01
N PHE A 308 8.23 11.98 -14.08
CA PHE A 308 8.01 10.87 -13.15
C PHE A 308 7.58 11.27 -11.72
N PHE A 309 8.40 12.01 -10.98
CA PHE A 309 8.10 12.51 -9.63
C PHE A 309 8.52 13.98 -9.41
N LEU A 310 9.17 14.62 -10.39
CA LEU A 310 9.70 15.98 -10.21
C LEU A 310 8.58 16.94 -9.80
N TYR A 311 7.46 16.92 -10.52
CA TYR A 311 6.23 17.54 -10.05
C TYR A 311 5.12 16.49 -9.99
N LYS A 312 4.29 16.57 -8.96
CA LYS A 312 3.18 15.64 -8.73
C LYS A 312 2.00 16.38 -8.14
N GLU A 313 0.82 16.04 -8.63
CA GLU A 313 -0.47 16.58 -8.19
C GLU A 313 -1.43 15.40 -8.01
N ASP A 314 -2.02 15.24 -6.83
CA ASP A 314 -3.03 14.25 -6.51
C ASP A 314 -4.29 14.99 -6.00
N LYS A 315 -5.44 14.81 -6.66
CA LYS A 315 -6.72 15.44 -6.31
C LYS A 315 -7.76 14.39 -5.94
N PHE A 316 -8.43 14.60 -4.81
CA PHE A 316 -9.53 13.78 -4.30
C PHE A 316 -10.82 14.60 -4.33
N TYR A 317 -11.76 14.16 -5.15
CA TYR A 317 -13.02 14.83 -5.39
C TYR A 317 -14.18 13.95 -4.90
N SER A 318 -15.11 14.55 -4.14
CA SER A 318 -16.34 13.88 -3.71
C SER A 318 -17.41 14.02 -4.77
N ILE A 319 -17.98 12.92 -5.22
CA ILE A 319 -19.15 12.95 -6.11
C ILE A 319 -20.39 13.38 -5.33
N GLU A 320 -20.49 13.06 -4.04
CA GLU A 320 -21.65 13.39 -3.20
C GLU A 320 -21.74 14.89 -2.88
N LYS A 321 -20.59 15.55 -2.68
CA LYS A 321 -20.52 16.98 -2.35
C LYS A 321 -20.25 17.87 -3.56
N ASP A 322 -19.93 17.28 -4.71
CA ASP A 322 -19.53 17.99 -5.93
C ASP A 322 -18.28 18.89 -5.76
N GLU A 323 -17.39 18.55 -4.82
CA GLU A 323 -16.26 19.39 -4.41
C GLU A 323 -14.94 18.61 -4.24
N VAL A 324 -13.80 19.32 -4.39
CA VAL A 324 -12.48 18.79 -4.04
C VAL A 324 -12.37 18.75 -2.53
N ILE A 325 -12.23 17.54 -1.97
CA ILE A 325 -12.08 17.36 -0.52
C ILE A 325 -10.62 17.54 -0.11
N ARG A 326 -9.70 16.98 -0.91
CA ARG A 326 -8.27 16.97 -0.64
C ARG A 326 -7.45 17.10 -1.90
N GLU A 327 -6.33 17.80 -1.80
CA GLU A 327 -5.35 17.97 -2.86
C GLU A 327 -3.95 17.86 -2.27
N PHE A 328 -3.06 17.22 -3.01
CA PHE A 328 -1.65 17.16 -2.71
C PHE A 328 -0.88 17.65 -3.93
N SER A 329 0.06 18.56 -3.72
CA SER A 329 1.00 18.99 -4.75
C SER A 329 2.43 18.94 -4.23
N SER A 330 3.39 18.64 -5.10
CA SER A 330 4.81 18.69 -4.73
C SER A 330 5.67 19.00 -5.94
N LEU A 331 6.74 19.77 -5.72
CA LEU A 331 7.85 19.95 -6.64
C LEU A 331 9.11 19.48 -5.93
N TRP A 332 9.62 18.30 -6.28
CA TRP A 332 10.76 17.70 -5.60
C TRP A 332 12.07 18.46 -5.88
N PRO A 333 12.94 18.68 -4.87
CA PRO A 333 12.72 18.56 -3.42
C PRO A 333 12.27 19.89 -2.80
N ILE A 334 11.81 20.85 -3.60
CA ILE A 334 11.57 22.25 -3.23
C ILE A 334 10.39 22.39 -2.26
N TYR A 335 9.22 21.82 -2.58
CA TYR A 335 8.05 21.94 -1.71
C TYR A 335 7.09 20.74 -1.79
N SER A 336 6.26 20.61 -0.77
CA SER A 336 5.04 19.81 -0.77
C SER A 336 3.91 20.54 -0.08
N MET A 337 2.69 20.37 -0.54
CA MET A 337 1.48 20.96 0.04
C MET A 337 0.40 19.87 0.09
N ASP A 338 -0.13 19.62 1.29
CA ASP A 338 -1.40 18.92 1.47
C ASP A 338 -2.46 20.00 1.74
N SER A 339 -3.60 19.99 1.06
CA SER A 339 -4.71 20.91 1.29
C SER A 339 -6.03 20.15 1.35
N ASP A 340 -6.84 20.48 2.35
CA ASP A 340 -8.20 19.95 2.56
C ASP A 340 -9.20 21.12 2.44
N GLN A 341 -10.52 20.87 2.55
CA GLN A 341 -11.57 21.89 2.28
C GLN A 341 -11.34 23.22 3.02
N ASP A 342 -10.92 23.18 4.27
CA ASP A 342 -10.80 24.36 5.11
C ASP A 342 -9.37 24.63 5.61
N GLY A 343 -8.37 23.93 5.04
CA GLY A 343 -7.02 24.02 5.55
C GLY A 343 -5.92 23.51 4.63
N TYR A 344 -4.69 23.77 5.03
CA TYR A 344 -3.51 23.34 4.30
C TYR A 344 -2.32 23.12 5.22
N ASP A 345 -1.36 22.32 4.74
CA ASP A 345 -0.06 22.04 5.32
C ASP A 345 1.00 22.14 4.21
N PHE A 346 1.60 23.32 4.11
CA PHE A 346 2.63 23.66 3.15
C PHE A 346 4.02 23.46 3.78
N ARG A 347 4.95 22.87 3.04
CA ARG A 347 6.30 22.51 3.52
C ARG A 347 7.35 22.86 2.47
N ILE A 348 8.38 23.59 2.87
CA ILE A 348 9.59 23.86 2.07
C ILE A 348 10.66 22.85 2.46
N PHE A 349 11.33 22.33 1.42
CA PHE A 349 12.25 21.19 1.46
C PHE A 349 11.52 19.87 1.78
N ALA A 350 11.17 19.14 0.72
CA ALA A 350 10.35 17.93 0.74
C ALA A 350 11.03 16.79 -0.07
N PRO A 351 12.10 16.16 0.46
CA PRO A 351 12.90 15.18 -0.25
C PRO A 351 12.21 13.85 -0.54
N ILE A 352 11.10 13.49 0.14
CA ILE A 352 10.51 12.15 -0.01
C ILE A 352 9.01 12.13 -0.36
N GLU A 353 8.33 13.27 -0.20
CA GLU A 353 6.88 13.39 -0.24
C GLU A 353 6.33 13.04 -1.63
N SER A 354 7.05 13.42 -2.70
CA SER A 354 6.69 13.10 -4.09
C SER A 354 6.66 11.59 -4.37
N PHE A 355 7.57 10.82 -3.74
CA PHE A 355 7.64 9.36 -3.88
C PHE A 355 6.53 8.66 -3.09
N PHE A 356 6.11 9.25 -1.97
CA PHE A 356 5.18 8.66 -1.01
C PHE A 356 3.90 9.48 -0.80
N SER A 357 3.36 10.11 -1.84
CA SER A 357 2.20 11.02 -1.75
C SER A 357 0.95 10.37 -1.12
N LYS A 358 0.78 9.05 -1.24
CA LYS A 358 -0.35 8.32 -0.61
C LYS A 358 -0.07 7.83 0.81
N ASN A 359 1.16 7.93 1.29
CA ASN A 359 1.54 7.45 2.62
C ASN A 359 1.60 8.60 3.62
N THR A 360 0.49 8.81 4.34
CA THR A 360 0.36 9.86 5.35
C THR A 360 1.32 9.66 6.52
N LYS A 361 1.56 8.41 6.96
CA LYS A 361 2.48 8.10 8.07
C LYS A 361 3.91 8.56 7.78
N ILE A 362 4.38 8.38 6.55
CA ILE A 362 5.71 8.86 6.16
C ILE A 362 5.83 10.36 6.38
N ARG A 363 4.79 11.12 6.02
CA ARG A 363 4.78 12.57 6.18
C ARG A 363 4.66 12.98 7.65
N GLU A 364 3.82 12.31 8.42
CA GLU A 364 3.67 12.59 9.85
C GLU A 364 4.94 12.31 10.67
N ILE A 365 5.72 11.29 10.30
CA ILE A 365 6.92 10.86 11.01
C ILE A 365 8.16 11.61 10.54
N TRP A 366 8.34 11.71 9.22
CA TRP A 366 9.62 12.13 8.69
C TRP A 366 9.65 13.58 8.18
N SER A 367 8.56 14.09 7.60
CA SER A 367 8.54 15.46 7.05
C SER A 367 9.03 16.55 8.02
N PRO A 368 8.67 16.51 9.32
CA PRO A 368 9.14 17.51 10.29
C PRO A 368 10.66 17.57 10.46
N LEU A 369 11.39 16.48 10.16
CA LEU A 369 12.83 16.40 10.39
C LEU A 369 13.66 17.20 9.38
N TRP A 370 13.07 17.59 8.24
CA TRP A 370 13.74 18.35 7.18
C TRP A 370 12.92 19.54 6.67
N SER A 371 11.68 19.73 7.11
CA SER A 371 10.91 20.90 6.69
C SER A 371 11.56 22.18 7.24
N VAL A 372 12.14 22.98 6.36
CA VAL A 372 12.81 24.25 6.75
C VAL A 372 11.78 25.33 7.07
N VAL A 373 10.68 25.35 6.31
CA VAL A 373 9.51 26.19 6.59
C VAL A 373 8.30 25.29 6.46
N ARG A 374 7.41 25.33 7.45
CA ARG A 374 6.12 24.66 7.36
C ARG A 374 5.02 25.55 7.89
N VAL A 375 4.01 25.76 7.06
CA VAL A 375 2.83 26.57 7.37
C VAL A 375 1.62 25.66 7.35
N LYS A 376 0.94 25.57 8.49
CA LYS A 376 -0.36 24.91 8.59
C LYS A 376 -1.43 25.93 8.91
N SER A 377 -2.61 25.79 8.31
CA SER A 377 -3.77 26.58 8.70
C SER A 377 -5.01 25.74 8.54
N ASN A 378 -5.84 25.73 9.59
CA ASN A 378 -7.18 25.15 9.63
C ASN A 378 -8.16 26.25 10.11
N PRO A 379 -9.48 26.00 10.20
CA PRO A 379 -10.45 27.00 10.70
C PRO A 379 -10.15 27.47 12.13
N SER A 380 -9.69 26.56 12.98
CA SER A 380 -9.46 26.84 14.40
C SER A 380 -8.10 27.43 14.68
N GLU A 381 -7.06 27.00 13.96
CA GLU A 381 -5.66 27.30 14.30
C GLU A 381 -4.83 27.56 13.05
N SER A 382 -3.81 28.39 13.17
CA SER A 382 -2.74 28.52 12.17
C SER A 382 -1.39 28.45 12.85
N SER A 383 -0.46 27.70 12.27
CA SER A 383 0.90 27.58 12.76
C SER A 383 1.92 27.77 11.66
N THR A 384 2.98 28.51 11.95
CA THR A 384 4.18 28.61 11.11
C THR A 384 5.36 28.10 11.91
N SER A 385 6.07 27.14 11.35
CA SER A 385 7.28 26.56 11.93
C SER A 385 8.46 26.80 11.00
N LEU A 386 9.59 27.22 11.56
CA LEU A 386 10.85 27.44 10.86
C LEU A 386 11.93 26.54 11.44
N LEU A 387 12.88 26.16 10.59
CA LEU A 387 14.03 25.33 10.91
C LEU A 387 13.59 24.06 11.65
N PHE A 388 12.81 23.19 11.01
CA PHE A 388 12.44 21.89 11.59
C PHE A 388 11.69 22.01 12.94
N ASN A 389 10.80 23.00 13.09
CA ASN A 389 10.08 23.33 14.34
C ASN A 389 10.93 23.92 15.49
N PHE A 390 12.14 24.44 15.22
CA PHE A 390 12.90 25.19 16.24
C PHE A 390 12.26 26.54 16.57
N ILE A 391 11.57 27.17 15.62
CA ILE A 391 10.86 28.44 15.84
C ILE A 391 9.43 28.23 15.41
N ASN A 392 8.48 28.42 16.33
CA ASN A 392 7.06 28.25 16.06
C ASN A 392 6.30 29.54 16.37
N PHE A 393 5.35 29.83 15.49
CA PHE A 393 4.35 30.88 15.64
C PHE A 393 2.99 30.20 15.50
N GLU A 394 2.22 30.17 16.58
CA GLU A 394 0.90 29.55 16.62
C GLU A 394 -0.15 30.61 16.92
N THR A 395 -1.27 30.57 16.22
CA THR A 395 -2.41 31.45 16.46
C THR A 395 -3.65 30.58 16.59
N ASP A 396 -4.31 30.68 17.74
CA ASP A 396 -5.65 30.15 17.95
C ASP A 396 -6.66 31.22 17.51
N LYS A 397 -7.37 30.94 16.43
CA LYS A 397 -8.32 31.88 15.82
C LYS A 397 -9.61 31.99 16.64
N ILE A 398 -9.96 30.95 17.41
CA ILE A 398 -11.18 30.90 18.22
C ILE A 398 -10.98 31.74 19.47
N ASN A 399 -9.90 31.46 20.22
CA ASN A 399 -9.61 32.18 21.46
C ASN A 399 -8.87 33.50 21.22
N GLN A 400 -8.53 33.82 19.97
CA GLN A 400 -7.75 35.00 19.56
C GLN A 400 -6.45 35.14 20.37
N SER A 401 -5.78 34.00 20.54
CA SER A 401 -4.49 33.93 21.23
C SER A 401 -3.37 33.63 20.25
N SER A 402 -2.17 34.10 20.55
CA SER A 402 -0.98 33.87 19.75
C SER A 402 0.18 33.45 20.64
N GLU A 403 0.96 32.49 20.18
CA GLU A 403 2.13 31.98 20.87
C GLU A 403 3.32 32.01 19.92
N PHE A 404 4.39 32.65 20.36
CA PHE A 404 5.71 32.54 19.77
C PHE A 404 6.57 31.66 20.66
N SER A 405 7.32 30.72 20.09
CA SER A 405 8.27 29.91 20.85
C SER A 405 9.54 29.59 20.06
N ILE A 406 10.68 29.62 20.75
CA ILE A 406 11.96 29.09 20.28
C ILE A 406 12.27 27.83 21.10
N ASN A 407 12.18 26.67 20.46
CA ASN A 407 12.16 25.36 21.11
C ASN A 407 13.45 24.59 20.88
N LEU A 408 14.33 24.53 21.89
CA LEU A 408 15.41 23.54 21.92
C LEU A 408 14.94 22.35 22.78
N LEU A 409 15.51 22.12 23.97
CA LEU A 409 15.04 21.09 24.91
C LEU A 409 13.75 21.48 25.64
N ILE A 410 13.69 22.74 26.06
CA ILE A 410 12.53 23.46 26.60
C ILE A 410 12.40 24.76 25.80
N PRO A 411 11.24 25.45 25.84
CA PRO A 411 11.12 26.77 25.23
C PRO A 411 12.18 27.70 25.84
N LEU A 412 13.18 28.08 25.05
CA LEU A 412 14.23 29.02 25.46
C LEU A 412 13.61 30.39 25.71
N VAL A 413 12.74 30.77 24.78
CA VAL A 413 11.90 31.96 24.84
C VAL A 413 10.53 31.57 24.35
N SER A 414 9.49 31.94 25.10
CA SER A 414 8.12 31.86 24.63
C SER A 414 7.37 33.12 25.00
N ASN A 415 6.52 33.60 24.10
CA ASN A 415 5.65 34.73 24.33
C ASN A 415 4.22 34.30 24.00
N TYR A 416 3.35 34.27 25.00
CA TYR A 416 1.94 33.93 24.85
C TYR A 416 1.10 35.19 25.06
N SER A 417 0.39 35.61 24.02
CA SER A 417 -0.46 36.79 24.03
C SER A 417 -1.91 36.40 23.82
N ASN A 418 -2.78 36.91 24.68
CA ASN A 418 -4.24 36.86 24.52
C ASN A 418 -4.81 38.28 24.73
N LYS A 419 -6.11 38.49 24.50
CA LYS A 419 -6.80 39.78 24.62
C LYS A 419 -6.47 40.54 25.91
N ASP A 420 -6.39 39.82 27.03
CA ASP A 420 -6.35 40.42 28.37
C ASP A 420 -4.96 40.38 29.01
N SER A 421 -4.02 39.60 28.46
CA SER A 421 -2.71 39.39 29.08
C SER A 421 -1.65 38.95 28.09
N ASN A 422 -0.41 39.32 28.39
CA ASN A 422 0.77 38.81 27.69
C ASN A 422 1.71 38.14 28.69
N GLU A 423 2.13 36.91 28.42
CA GLU A 423 3.02 36.11 29.25
C GLU A 423 4.31 35.79 28.49
N PHE A 424 5.39 36.41 28.91
CA PHE A 424 6.73 36.17 28.38
C PHE A 424 7.50 35.24 29.33
N ASN A 425 8.10 34.18 28.81
CA ASN A 425 8.86 33.20 29.58
C ASN A 425 10.22 32.93 28.94
N ILE A 426 11.24 32.77 29.78
CA ILE A 426 12.60 32.35 29.43
C ILE A 426 12.88 31.01 30.11
N LEU A 427 13.57 30.10 29.40
CA LEU A 427 14.00 28.78 29.88
C LEU A 427 12.84 27.99 30.51
N GLY A 428 11.72 27.91 29.81
CA GLY A 428 10.52 27.19 30.26
C GLY A 428 9.83 27.82 31.48
N GLY A 429 10.06 29.11 31.75
CA GLY A 429 9.47 29.83 32.89
C GLY A 429 10.38 29.92 34.12
N PHE A 430 11.68 29.69 33.96
CA PHE A 430 12.68 30.00 34.98
C PHE A 430 12.65 31.49 35.34
N LEU A 431 12.54 32.33 34.30
CA LEU A 431 12.20 33.74 34.42
C LEU A 431 10.94 33.98 33.58
N GLY A 432 9.95 34.65 34.13
CA GLY A 432 8.71 34.94 33.42
C GLY A 432 8.08 36.24 33.86
N PHE A 433 7.34 36.88 32.97
CA PHE A 433 6.61 38.10 33.23
C PHE A 433 5.24 38.01 32.58
N LYS A 434 4.20 38.19 33.38
CA LYS A 434 2.81 38.24 32.92
C LYS A 434 2.25 39.64 33.15
N THR A 435 1.75 40.27 32.10
CA THR A 435 1.00 41.53 32.13
C THR A 435 -0.51 41.27 32.11
N GLY A 436 -1.31 42.22 32.59
CA GLY A 436 -2.77 42.14 32.68
C GLY A 436 -3.28 42.47 34.08
N GLU A 437 -4.56 42.19 34.37
CA GLU A 437 -5.16 42.41 35.70
C GLU A 437 -4.45 41.65 36.83
N ASP A 438 -3.75 40.56 36.50
CA ASP A 438 -3.17 39.61 37.44
C ASP A 438 -1.65 39.51 37.21
N ALA A 439 -0.99 40.67 37.17
CA ALA A 439 0.42 40.83 36.83
C ALA A 439 1.33 40.06 37.79
N LYS A 440 2.26 39.27 37.24
CA LYS A 440 3.14 38.37 38.01
C LYS A 440 4.53 38.35 37.40
N ILE A 441 5.55 38.31 38.27
CA ILE A 441 6.92 37.94 37.90
C ILE A 441 7.17 36.51 38.39
N ARG A 442 7.78 35.68 37.56
CA ARG A 442 8.24 34.34 37.93
C ARG A 442 9.76 34.33 37.98
N ILE A 443 10.33 33.92 39.11
CA ILE A 443 11.78 33.73 39.29
C ILE A 443 11.98 32.34 39.88
N LEU A 444 12.88 31.53 39.30
CA LEU A 444 13.11 30.15 39.73
C LEU A 444 11.82 29.33 39.78
N TYR A 445 10.92 29.54 38.80
CA TYR A 445 9.59 28.94 38.70
C TYR A 445 8.56 29.37 39.78
N ILE A 446 8.94 30.26 40.71
CA ILE A 446 8.05 30.74 41.77
C ILE A 446 7.35 32.02 41.30
N PRO A 447 6.00 32.05 41.22
CA PRO A 447 5.25 33.24 40.83
C PRO A 447 5.12 34.21 42.02
N ILE A 448 5.45 35.48 41.79
CA ILE A 448 5.34 36.60 42.71
C ILE A 448 4.35 37.58 42.09
N LYS A 449 3.26 37.90 42.80
CA LYS A 449 2.31 38.93 42.36
C LYS A 449 2.97 40.31 42.44
N LEU A 450 2.75 41.13 41.41
CA LEU A 450 3.17 42.52 41.36
C LEU A 450 2.14 43.45 41.97
#